data_AF-A0A1V6UU13-F1
#
_entry.id   AF-A0A1V6UU13-F1
#
_cell.length_a   1.000
_cell.length_b   1.000
_cell.length_c   1.000
_cell.angle_alpha   90.00
_cell.angle_beta   90.00
_cell.angle_gamma   90.00
#
_symmetry.space_group_name_H-M   'P 1'
#
loop_
_entity.id
_entity.type
_entity.pdbx_description
1 polymer ?
#
loop_
_entity_poly.entity_id
_entity_poly.type
_entity_poly.pdbx_seq_one_letter_code
_entity_poly.pdbx_strand_id
1 'polypeptide(L)'
;MDPTPIKLDNSGTDNRFAHGITDWRQTPQLFLRELCMLQFMSYVTEQPEWENKCEEPQTLEEWHQHVDSVFDLDETSWQWCVRELRDKASDLKRTAYVAVFDADPRVIKSQISGDLLKQLRESTSPFSFRN
;
A
#
# COMPACT_ATOMS: atom_id res chain seq x y z
N MET A 1 1.17 -5.25 -47.27
CA MET A 1 0.82 -6.44 -46.48
C MET A 1 0.53 -5.94 -45.09
N ASP A 2 -0.75 -5.82 -44.72
CA ASP A 2 -1.13 -5.50 -43.35
C ASP A 2 -0.96 -6.74 -42.47
N PRO A 3 -0.41 -6.61 -41.24
CA PRO A 3 -0.36 -7.72 -40.31
C PRO A 3 -1.77 -8.08 -39.89
N THR A 4 -2.12 -9.35 -40.07
CA THR A 4 -3.43 -9.90 -39.71
C THR A 4 -3.64 -9.80 -38.19
N PRO A 5 -4.81 -9.35 -37.70
CA PRO A 5 -5.06 -9.28 -36.26
C PRO A 5 -5.03 -10.69 -35.65
N ILE A 6 -4.28 -10.82 -34.57
CA ILE A 6 -4.18 -12.06 -33.78
C ILE A 6 -5.57 -12.36 -33.21
N LYS A 7 -6.20 -13.43 -33.67
CA LYS A 7 -7.43 -13.95 -33.06
C LYS A 7 -7.01 -14.71 -31.80
N LEU A 8 -7.31 -14.14 -30.63
CA LEU A 8 -7.23 -14.86 -29.35
C LEU A 8 -8.30 -15.95 -29.39
N ASP A 9 -7.90 -17.21 -29.52
CA ASP A 9 -8.77 -18.33 -29.26
C ASP A 9 -9.10 -18.36 -27.76
N ASN A 10 -10.38 -18.56 -27.43
CA ASN A 10 -10.87 -18.61 -26.06
C ASN A 10 -11.20 -20.05 -25.67
N SER A 11 -10.31 -21.00 -26.00
CA SER A 11 -10.55 -22.44 -25.83
C SER A 11 -9.43 -23.15 -25.06
N GLY A 12 -9.03 -22.57 -23.93
CA GLY A 12 -8.21 -23.24 -22.93
C GLY A 12 -8.43 -22.57 -21.59
N THR A 13 -8.73 -23.37 -20.56
CA THR A 13 -8.68 -22.93 -19.17
C THR A 13 -7.34 -22.25 -18.90
N ASP A 14 -7.38 -20.93 -18.83
CA ASP A 14 -6.23 -20.06 -18.66
C ASP A 14 -5.72 -20.19 -17.22
N ASN A 15 -4.97 -21.26 -16.96
CA ASN A 15 -4.35 -21.57 -15.66
C ASN A 15 -3.17 -20.64 -15.33
N ARG A 16 -3.12 -19.44 -15.91
CA ARG A 16 -2.11 -18.43 -15.54
C ARG A 16 -2.63 -17.61 -14.37
N PHE A 17 -1.72 -17.23 -13.46
CA PHE A 17 -2.06 -16.29 -12.40
C PHE A 17 -2.52 -14.97 -13.03
N ALA A 18 -3.62 -14.42 -12.53
CA ALA A 18 -4.08 -13.09 -12.94
C ALA A 18 -2.95 -12.07 -12.74
N HIS A 19 -2.68 -11.24 -13.76
CA HIS A 19 -1.65 -10.21 -13.67
C HIS A 19 -2.22 -8.80 -13.78
N GLY A 20 -1.56 -7.84 -13.13
CA GLY A 20 -2.02 -6.44 -13.04
C GLY A 20 -2.04 -5.65 -14.36
N ILE A 21 -1.55 -6.20 -15.48
CA ILE A 21 -1.51 -5.48 -16.77
C ILE A 21 -2.86 -5.47 -17.48
N THR A 22 -3.58 -6.59 -17.55
CA THR A 22 -4.86 -6.71 -18.28
C THR A 22 -5.98 -7.36 -17.49
N ASP A 23 -5.65 -8.23 -16.52
CA ASP A 23 -6.65 -9.11 -15.90
C ASP A 23 -7.27 -8.47 -14.64
N TRP A 24 -6.57 -7.53 -14.02
CA TRP A 24 -7.05 -6.82 -12.85
C TRP A 24 -7.04 -5.31 -13.06
N ARG A 25 -8.18 -4.70 -12.76
CA ARG A 25 -8.33 -3.25 -12.63
C ARG A 25 -9.28 -2.98 -11.47
N GLN A 26 -8.95 -1.99 -10.67
CA GLN A 26 -9.87 -1.54 -9.64
C GLN A 26 -11.12 -0.93 -10.26
N THR A 27 -12.30 -1.44 -9.93
CA THR A 27 -13.59 -0.95 -10.44
C THR A 27 -14.59 -0.92 -9.29
N PRO A 28 -15.05 0.26 -8.85
CA PRO A 28 -14.77 1.59 -9.41
C PRO A 28 -13.32 2.06 -9.23
N GLN A 29 -12.92 3.03 -10.05
CA GLN A 29 -11.63 3.71 -9.88
C GLN A 29 -11.67 4.56 -8.61
N LEU A 30 -10.53 4.66 -7.90
CA LEU A 30 -10.42 5.56 -6.75
C LEU A 30 -10.56 7.00 -7.23
N PHE A 31 -11.30 7.79 -6.49
CA PHE A 31 -11.31 9.23 -6.61
C PHE A 31 -9.98 9.81 -6.14
N LEU A 32 -9.61 10.99 -6.66
CA LEU A 32 -8.36 11.67 -6.31
C LEU A 32 -8.18 11.81 -4.79
N ARG A 33 -9.27 12.16 -4.09
CA ARG A 33 -9.29 12.26 -2.63
C ARG A 33 -8.94 10.94 -1.95
N GLU A 34 -9.55 9.83 -2.37
CA GLU A 34 -9.27 8.51 -1.78
C GLU A 34 -7.81 8.11 -2.03
N LEU A 35 -7.28 8.43 -3.22
CA LEU A 35 -5.86 8.21 -3.52
C LEU A 35 -4.94 9.05 -2.61
N CYS A 36 -5.25 10.33 -2.38
CA CYS A 36 -4.51 11.17 -1.46
C CYS A 36 -4.55 10.64 -0.02
N MET A 37 -5.70 10.15 0.44
CA MET A 37 -5.83 9.54 1.77
C MET A 37 -4.94 8.29 1.89
N LEU A 38 -4.96 7.41 0.88
CA LEU A 38 -4.13 6.20 0.85
C LEU A 38 -2.63 6.52 0.79
N GLN A 39 -2.24 7.53 0.01
CA GLN A 39 -0.85 8.00 -0.07
C GLN A 39 -0.38 8.58 1.27
N PHE A 40 -1.23 9.36 1.95
CA PHE A 40 -0.92 9.89 3.28
C PHE A 40 -0.77 8.77 4.32
N MET A 41 -1.68 7.79 4.37
CA MET A 41 -1.54 6.63 5.26
C MET A 41 -0.27 5.83 4.95
N SER A 42 0.08 5.68 3.67
CA SER A 42 1.34 5.05 3.28
C SER A 42 2.54 5.83 3.78
N TYR A 43 2.54 7.16 3.63
CA TYR A 43 3.61 8.03 4.12
C TYR A 43 3.80 7.91 5.64
N VAL A 44 2.73 7.96 6.42
CA VAL A 44 2.80 7.83 7.88
C VAL A 44 3.34 6.47 8.30
N THR A 45 2.84 5.39 7.71
CA THR A 45 3.20 4.01 8.08
C THR A 45 4.61 3.58 7.61
N GLU A 46 5.33 4.42 6.86
CA GLU A 46 6.77 4.25 6.58
C GLU A 46 7.65 4.89 7.66
N GLN A 47 7.10 5.77 8.51
CA GLN A 47 7.87 6.41 9.56
C GLN A 47 8.14 5.45 10.72
N PRO A 48 9.31 5.55 11.37
CA PRO A 48 9.62 4.72 12.54
C PRO A 48 8.67 5.04 13.69
N GLU A 49 8.16 3.99 14.34
CA GLU A 49 7.31 4.05 15.55
C GLU A 49 6.04 4.90 15.36
N TRP A 50 5.53 5.01 14.13
CA TRP A 50 4.35 5.80 13.80
C TRP A 50 3.12 5.41 14.63
N GLU A 51 3.01 4.13 15.01
CA GLU A 51 1.91 3.57 15.79
C GLU A 51 1.81 4.13 17.22
N ASN A 52 2.88 4.76 17.71
CA ASN A 52 2.90 5.42 19.01
C ASN A 52 2.68 6.95 18.90
N LYS A 53 2.77 7.49 17.68
CA LYS A 53 2.70 8.94 17.41
C LYS A 53 1.31 9.45 17.01
N CYS A 54 0.36 8.54 16.77
CA CYS A 54 -1.00 8.87 16.30
C CYS A 54 -1.86 9.65 17.33
N GLU A 55 -1.36 9.83 18.55
CA GLU A 55 -2.00 10.60 19.63
C GLU A 55 -1.21 11.85 20.03
N GLU A 56 0.03 12.00 19.53
CA GLU A 56 0.90 13.10 19.89
C GLU A 56 0.47 14.38 19.16
N PRO A 57 0.06 15.45 19.87
CA PRO A 57 -0.47 16.66 19.22
C PRO A 57 0.54 17.32 18.28
N GLN A 58 1.82 17.31 18.65
CA GLN A 58 2.88 17.88 17.82
C GLN A 58 3.04 17.10 16.51
N THR A 59 3.10 15.77 16.58
CA THR A 59 3.23 14.93 15.39
C THR A 59 2.01 15.06 14.47
N LEU A 60 0.80 15.15 15.05
CA LEU A 60 -0.43 15.36 14.27
C LEU A 60 -0.43 16.72 13.55
N GLU A 61 0.07 17.77 14.20
CA GLU A 61 0.23 19.09 13.58
C GLU A 61 1.24 19.05 12.42
N GLU A 62 2.39 18.40 12.62
CA GLU A 62 3.41 18.23 11.58
C GLU A 62 2.87 17.44 10.37
N TRP A 63 2.12 16.37 10.63
CA TRP A 63 1.47 15.58 9.57
C TRP A 63 0.36 16.36 8.86
N HIS A 64 -0.41 17.19 9.57
CA HIS A 64 -1.44 18.04 8.98
C HIS A 64 -0.82 19.08 8.06
N GLN A 65 0.24 19.76 8.49
CA GLN A 65 1.00 20.69 7.65
C GLN A 65 1.59 20.01 6.41
N HIS A 66 2.08 18.78 6.55
CA HIS A 66 2.53 17.99 5.40
C HIS A 66 1.37 17.71 4.43
N VAL A 67 0.20 17.36 4.96
CA VAL A 67 -1.02 17.17 4.18
C VAL A 67 -1.38 18.42 3.40
N ASP A 68 -1.49 19.57 4.05
CA ASP A 68 -1.81 20.84 3.38
C ASP A 68 -0.80 21.21 2.27
N SER A 69 0.45 20.77 2.40
CA SER A 69 1.51 21.08 1.42
C SER A 69 1.57 20.13 0.21
N VAL A 70 1.17 18.86 0.38
CA VAL A 70 1.40 17.79 -0.62
C VAL A 70 0.09 17.19 -1.14
N PHE A 71 -0.95 17.13 -0.30
CA PHE A 71 -2.17 16.39 -0.56
C PHE A 71 -3.39 17.33 -0.57
N ASP A 72 -4.31 17.13 -1.51
CA ASP A 72 -5.57 17.90 -1.56
C ASP A 72 -6.64 17.21 -0.69
N LEU A 73 -6.44 17.26 0.64
CA LEU A 73 -7.38 16.69 1.62
C LEU A 73 -8.14 17.81 2.34
N ASP A 74 -9.46 17.69 2.37
CA ASP A 74 -10.25 18.55 3.24
C ASP A 74 -10.15 18.09 4.71
N GLU A 75 -10.55 18.97 5.62
CA GLU A 75 -10.48 18.71 7.07
C GLU A 75 -11.25 17.43 7.46
N THR A 76 -12.34 17.11 6.76
CA THR A 76 -13.11 15.88 7.04
C THR A 76 -12.29 14.64 6.68
N SER A 77 -11.63 14.65 5.53
CA SER A 77 -10.78 13.56 5.05
C SER A 77 -9.54 13.39 5.93
N TRP A 78 -8.94 14.50 6.37
CA TRP A 78 -7.87 14.49 7.36
C TRP A 78 -8.29 13.80 8.66
N GLN A 79 -9.41 14.23 9.27
CA GLN A 79 -9.89 13.65 10.53
C GLN A 79 -10.23 12.16 10.39
N TRP A 80 -10.69 11.74 9.21
CA TRP A 80 -10.84 10.32 8.88
C TRP A 80 -9.50 9.58 8.86
N CYS A 81 -8.49 10.12 8.17
CA CYS A 81 -7.15 9.53 8.14
C CYS A 81 -6.55 9.37 9.55
N VAL A 82 -6.71 10.37 10.42
CA VAL A 82 -6.23 10.28 11.81
C VAL A 82 -6.93 9.17 12.59
N ARG A 83 -8.25 9.01 12.45
CA ARG A 83 -8.98 7.91 13.10
C ARG A 83 -8.53 6.55 12.57
N GLU A 84 -8.45 6.41 11.25
CA GLU A 84 -8.02 5.18 10.59
C GLU A 84 -6.59 4.78 11.03
N LEU A 85 -5.67 5.74 11.14
CA LEU A 85 -4.30 5.47 11.62
C LEU A 85 -4.28 4.96 13.06
N ARG A 86 -5.15 5.47 13.95
CA ARG A 86 -5.26 4.97 15.33
C ARG A 86 -5.79 3.54 15.40
N ASP A 87 -6.78 3.23 14.57
CA ASP A 87 -7.33 1.87 14.47
C ASP A 87 -6.25 0.91 13.92
N LYS A 88 -5.54 1.32 12.86
CA LYS A 88 -4.42 0.58 12.29
C LYS A 88 -3.27 0.38 13.29
N ALA A 89 -2.95 1.38 14.11
CA ALA A 89 -1.93 1.28 15.16
C ALA A 89 -2.33 0.24 16.22
N SER A 90 -3.60 0.20 16.59
CA SER A 90 -4.15 -0.79 17.50
C SER A 90 -4.11 -2.20 16.91
N ASP A 91 -4.45 -2.34 15.62
CA ASP A 91 -4.40 -3.60 14.89
C ASP A 91 -2.98 -4.13 14.71
N LEU A 92 -2.00 -3.26 14.47
CA LEU A 92 -0.59 -3.64 14.39
C LEU A 92 -0.11 -4.27 15.69
N LYS A 93 -0.46 -3.66 16.84
CA LYS A 93 -0.13 -4.19 18.17
C LYS A 93 -0.78 -5.55 18.42
N ARG A 94 -1.99 -5.78 17.89
CA ARG A 94 -2.75 -7.02 18.05
C ARG A 94 -2.29 -8.15 17.12
N THR A 95 -1.89 -7.83 15.89
CA THR A 95 -1.72 -8.82 14.81
C THR A 95 -0.30 -8.91 14.25
N ALA A 96 0.60 -7.97 14.61
CA ALA A 96 1.94 -7.80 14.06
C ALA A 96 2.00 -7.46 12.55
N TYR A 97 0.86 -7.15 11.94
CA TYR A 97 0.77 -6.62 10.59
C TYR A 97 -0.27 -5.50 10.49
N VAL A 98 -0.19 -4.72 9.42
CA VAL A 98 -1.11 -3.60 9.16
C VAL A 98 -1.39 -3.49 7.66
N ALA A 99 -2.67 -3.29 7.32
CA ALA A 99 -3.07 -2.94 5.96
C ALA A 99 -2.81 -1.45 5.74
N VAL A 100 -1.89 -1.11 4.84
CA VAL A 100 -1.46 0.28 4.60
C VAL A 100 -2.16 0.90 3.41
N PHE A 101 -2.23 0.16 2.31
CA PHE A 101 -3.08 0.52 1.17
C PHE A 101 -4.32 -0.33 1.29
N ASP A 102 -5.41 0.25 1.78
CA ASP A 102 -6.63 -0.49 2.11
C ASP A 102 -7.77 -0.11 1.16
N ALA A 103 -7.61 -0.51 -0.10
CA ALA A 103 -8.65 -0.49 -1.13
C ALA A 103 -8.86 -1.93 -1.64
N ASP A 104 -9.59 -2.11 -2.74
CA ASP A 104 -9.72 -3.44 -3.38
C ASP A 104 -8.35 -4.11 -3.63
N PRO A 105 -7.31 -3.41 -4.13
CA PRO A 105 -5.95 -3.88 -3.95
C PRO A 105 -5.52 -3.57 -2.51
N ARG A 106 -5.06 -4.60 -1.79
CA ARG A 106 -4.57 -4.41 -0.42
C ARG A 106 -3.07 -4.62 -0.33
N VAL A 107 -2.37 -3.69 0.30
CA VAL A 107 -0.95 -3.83 0.68
C VAL A 107 -0.87 -4.05 2.18
N ILE A 108 -0.41 -5.23 2.58
CA ILE A 108 -0.16 -5.58 3.98
C ILE A 108 1.33 -5.44 4.27
N LYS A 109 1.66 -4.66 5.31
CA LYS A 109 3.01 -4.62 5.89
C LYS A 109 3.04 -5.48 7.15
N SER A 110 4.08 -6.27 7.32
CA SER A 110 4.29 -7.08 8.52
C SER A 110 5.72 -6.94 8.99
N GLN A 111 5.93 -7.04 10.30
CA GLN A 111 7.28 -7.11 10.86
C GLN A 111 7.74 -8.56 10.84
N ILE A 112 8.80 -8.84 10.10
CA ILE A 112 9.47 -10.15 10.13
C ILE A 112 10.74 -10.06 10.97
N SER A 113 11.13 -11.16 11.61
CA SER A 113 12.36 -11.18 12.40
C SER A 113 13.58 -10.88 11.52
N GLY A 114 14.57 -10.21 12.10
CA GLY A 114 15.83 -9.91 11.40
C GLY A 114 16.51 -11.16 10.85
N ASP A 115 16.40 -12.27 11.57
CA ASP A 115 16.92 -13.58 11.15
C ASP A 115 16.21 -14.11 9.90
N LEU A 116 14.88 -14.03 9.86
CA LEU A 116 14.11 -14.46 8.69
C LEU A 116 14.40 -13.56 7.47
N LEU A 117 14.47 -12.24 7.68
CA LEU A 117 14.84 -11.31 6.61
C LEU A 117 16.25 -11.59 6.07
N LYS A 118 17.21 -11.89 6.95
CA LYS A 118 18.56 -12.27 6.58
C LYS A 118 18.57 -13.55 5.76
N GLN A 119 17.87 -14.59 6.21
CA GLN A 119 17.74 -15.85 5.46
C GLN A 119 17.10 -15.65 4.09
N LEU A 120 16.04 -14.84 4.00
CA LEU A 120 15.39 -14.51 2.73
C LEU A 120 16.38 -13.83 1.77
N ARG A 121 17.16 -12.84 2.25
CA ARG A 121 18.19 -12.16 1.44
C ARG A 121 19.30 -13.11 0.99
N GLU A 122 19.79 -13.96 1.88
CA GLU A 122 20.81 -14.96 1.55
C GLU A 122 20.30 -15.95 0.49
N SER A 123 19.05 -16.41 0.61
CA SER A 123 18.44 -17.34 -0.35
C SER A 123 18.16 -16.73 -1.73
N THR A 124 17.93 -15.42 -1.80
CA THR A 124 17.68 -14.69 -3.05
C THR A 124 18.94 -14.11 -3.68
N SER A 125 20.05 -14.02 -2.93
CA SER A 125 21.35 -13.54 -3.41
C SER A 125 21.87 -14.24 -4.69
N PRO A 126 21.69 -15.55 -4.90
CA PRO A 126 22.12 -16.22 -6.14
C PRO A 126 21.40 -15.74 -7.40
N PHE A 127 20.22 -15.13 -7.24
CA PHE A 127 19.38 -14.63 -8.34
C PHE A 127 19.53 -13.13 -8.59
N SER A 128 20.37 -12.44 -7.80
CA SER A 128 20.72 -11.05 -8.06
C SER A 128 21.69 -10.99 -9.24
N PHE A 129 21.22 -10.56 -10.40
CA PHE A 129 22.05 -10.37 -11.58
C PHE A 129 23.20 -9.40 -11.25
N ARG A 130 24.43 -9.89 -11.38
CA ARG A 130 25.63 -9.03 -11.43
C ARG A 130 25.49 -8.14 -12.67
N ASN A 131 25.23 -6.86 -12.47
CA ASN A 131 25.50 -5.83 -13.47
C ASN A 131 27.00 -5.52 -13.51
#